data_AF-A0AA43AAG9-F1
#
_entry.id   AF-A0AA43AAG9-F1
#
_cell.length_a   1.000
_cell.length_b   1.000
_cell.length_c   1.000
_cell.angle_alpha   90.00
_cell.angle_beta   90.00
_cell.angle_gamma   90.00
#
_symmetry.space_group_name_H-M   'P 1'
#
loop_
_entity.id
_entity.type
_entity.pdbx_description
1 polymer ?
#
loop_
_entity_poly.entity_id
_entity_poly.type
_entity_poly.pdbx_seq_one_letter_code
_entity_poly.pdbx_strand_id
1 'polypeptide(L)'
;MAFQNNFASITVLMIYFSIALLIPTESLSKDTQKQHLFKIERNKNANIVQYDVQLKADGKLDPKNPVVAYWVRHAKDGQKEDLRWVEKSFAYGFKTKYNAKMNTADIDMVAKINRKINVQEVQGEYRAETIIDGQSAYLEKIFISSKGKGMSTEIIYMELFGKDVQTGEDRYEKFKP
;
A
#
# COMPACT_ATOMS: atom_id res chain seq x y z
N MET A 1 -77.44 5.84 -49.82
CA MET A 1 -77.73 6.80 -48.72
C MET A 1 -76.54 6.75 -47.78
N ALA A 2 -75.95 7.90 -47.49
CA ALA A 2 -74.56 8.09 -47.08
C ALA A 2 -74.18 7.44 -45.72
N PHE A 3 -72.99 6.83 -45.68
CA PHE A 3 -72.25 6.54 -44.45
C PHE A 3 -71.18 7.63 -44.28
N GLN A 4 -71.17 8.29 -43.12
CA GLN A 4 -70.26 9.36 -42.77
C GLN A 4 -69.21 8.84 -41.76
N ASN A 5 -67.95 9.25 -41.98
CA ASN A 5 -66.73 8.87 -41.28
C ASN A 5 -66.77 9.00 -39.74
N ASN A 6 -65.97 8.17 -39.05
CA ASN A 6 -65.13 8.63 -37.95
C ASN A 6 -63.87 7.75 -37.80
N PHE A 7 -62.71 8.40 -37.97
CA PHE A 7 -61.38 7.87 -37.68
C PHE A 7 -61.17 7.84 -36.15
N ALA A 8 -60.86 6.68 -35.59
CA ALA A 8 -60.24 6.58 -34.27
C ALA A 8 -59.45 5.28 -34.13
N SER A 9 -58.18 5.44 -33.73
CA SER A 9 -57.33 4.49 -33.00
C SER A 9 -57.09 3.10 -33.61
N ILE A 10 -55.81 2.81 -33.92
CA ILE A 10 -55.01 1.92 -33.08
C ILE A 10 -53.52 2.20 -33.35
N THR A 11 -52.87 2.45 -32.25
CA THR A 11 -51.51 2.94 -32.05
C THR A 11 -50.50 1.78 -32.08
N VAL A 12 -49.26 2.09 -32.49
CA VAL A 12 -48.00 1.38 -32.19
C VAL A 12 -47.77 0.02 -32.86
N LEU A 13 -47.22 0.07 -34.08
CA LEU A 13 -46.43 -1.03 -34.65
C LEU A 13 -45.03 -0.99 -34.03
N MET A 14 -44.71 -2.02 -33.23
CA MET A 14 -43.42 -2.23 -32.55
C MET A 14 -42.22 -2.18 -33.52
N ILE A 15 -41.46 -1.10 -33.45
CA ILE A 15 -40.08 -1.05 -33.93
C ILE A 15 -39.24 -1.76 -32.86
N TYR A 16 -38.91 -3.05 -33.07
CA TYR A 16 -37.86 -3.74 -32.32
C TYR A 16 -36.50 -3.18 -32.76
N PHE A 17 -36.19 -1.99 -32.25
CA PHE A 17 -34.86 -1.40 -32.35
C PHE A 17 -33.98 -2.09 -31.32
N SER A 18 -33.12 -2.97 -31.82
CA SER A 18 -31.78 -3.29 -31.30
C SER A 18 -31.35 -2.48 -30.08
N ILE A 19 -31.39 -3.12 -28.91
CA ILE A 19 -30.46 -2.81 -27.83
C ILE A 19 -29.71 -4.11 -27.55
N ALA A 20 -28.65 -4.34 -28.34
CA ALA A 20 -27.56 -5.15 -27.85
C ALA A 20 -27.12 -4.50 -26.54
N LEU A 21 -27.29 -5.21 -25.42
CA LEU A 21 -26.71 -4.81 -24.15
C LEU A 21 -25.20 -4.68 -24.38
N LEU A 22 -24.74 -3.45 -24.64
CA LEU A 22 -23.44 -2.99 -24.19
C LEU A 22 -23.51 -3.03 -22.66
N ILE A 23 -23.30 -4.22 -22.10
CA ILE A 23 -22.81 -4.30 -20.73
C ILE A 23 -21.50 -3.51 -20.79
N PRO A 24 -21.36 -2.38 -20.09
CA PRO A 24 -20.05 -1.81 -19.91
C PRO A 24 -19.24 -2.94 -19.27
N THR A 25 -18.27 -3.48 -20.00
CA THR A 25 -17.18 -4.21 -19.35
C THR A 25 -16.55 -3.17 -18.46
N GLU A 26 -17.00 -3.13 -17.20
CA GLU A 26 -16.28 -2.46 -16.14
C GLU A 26 -14.87 -3.00 -16.29
N SER A 27 -13.97 -2.14 -16.74
CA SER A 27 -12.55 -2.45 -16.72
C SER A 27 -12.31 -2.90 -15.31
N LEU A 28 -11.98 -4.18 -15.12
CA LEU A 28 -11.60 -4.75 -13.85
C LEU A 28 -10.28 -4.07 -13.48
N SER A 29 -10.33 -2.81 -13.04
CA SER A 29 -9.28 -2.20 -12.25
C SER A 29 -9.19 -3.15 -11.07
N LYS A 30 -8.18 -4.01 -11.11
CA LYS A 30 -7.88 -4.99 -10.07
C LYS A 30 -7.78 -4.19 -8.77
N ASP A 31 -8.89 -4.08 -8.05
CA ASP A 31 -9.06 -3.14 -6.95
C ASP A 31 -8.23 -3.67 -5.80
N THR A 32 -6.95 -3.29 -5.84
CA THR A 32 -5.94 -3.79 -4.94
C THR A 32 -5.95 -2.82 -3.79
N GLN A 33 -6.71 -3.17 -2.74
CA GLN A 33 -6.80 -2.37 -1.54
C GLN A 33 -5.41 -2.29 -0.89
N LYS A 34 -5.04 -1.11 -0.38
CA LYS A 34 -3.80 -0.91 0.36
C LYS A 34 -4.10 -0.70 1.84
N GLN A 35 -3.25 -1.25 2.70
CA GLN A 35 -3.33 -1.04 4.14
C GLN A 35 -1.93 -0.71 4.69
N HIS A 36 -1.85 0.33 5.51
CA HIS A 36 -0.60 0.82 6.11
C HIS A 36 0.11 -0.27 6.91
N LEU A 37 1.43 -0.37 6.74
CA LEU A 37 2.31 -1.14 7.62
C LEU A 37 3.21 -0.23 8.47
N PHE A 38 4.09 0.51 7.82
CA PHE A 38 5.04 1.41 8.46
C PHE A 38 5.50 2.49 7.48
N LYS A 39 6.30 3.43 7.96
CA LYS A 39 6.92 4.47 7.13
C LYS A 39 8.41 4.64 7.42
N ILE A 40 9.11 5.21 6.46
CA ILE A 40 10.48 5.68 6.63
C ILE A 40 10.52 7.21 6.54
N GLU A 41 11.08 7.81 7.57
CA GLU A 41 11.40 9.24 7.66
C GLU A 41 12.92 9.44 7.58
N ARG A 42 13.35 10.67 7.31
CA ARG A 42 14.78 10.98 7.16
C ARG A 42 15.12 12.40 7.57
N ASN A 43 16.40 12.62 7.89
CA ASN A 43 16.92 13.95 8.24
C ASN A 43 16.99 14.94 7.06
N LYS A 44 16.79 14.50 5.80
CA LYS A 44 16.99 15.35 4.61
C LYS A 44 15.83 16.29 4.30
N ASN A 45 14.60 15.87 4.57
CA ASN A 45 13.37 16.62 4.34
C ASN A 45 12.18 15.87 4.97
N ALA A 46 11.02 16.52 4.98
CA ALA A 46 9.79 15.99 5.54
C ALA A 46 9.10 14.91 4.69
N ASN A 47 9.62 14.57 3.50
CA ASN A 47 9.00 13.51 2.69
C ASN A 47 9.20 12.15 3.35
N ILE A 48 8.17 11.31 3.28
CA ILE A 48 8.21 9.96 3.83
C ILE A 48 8.20 8.92 2.72
N VAL A 49 8.71 7.73 3.01
CA VAL A 49 8.43 6.53 2.22
C VAL A 49 7.41 5.71 2.97
N GLN A 50 6.26 5.51 2.36
CA GLN A 50 5.14 4.75 2.90
C GLN A 50 5.24 3.29 2.43
N TYR A 51 5.07 2.33 3.34
CA TYR A 51 5.00 0.89 3.05
C TYR A 51 3.61 0.37 3.42
N ASP A 52 2.93 -0.23 2.45
CA ASP A 52 1.60 -0.78 2.62
C ASP A 52 1.57 -2.24 2.12
N VAL A 53 0.69 -3.06 2.69
CA VAL A 53 0.29 -4.31 2.04
C VAL A 53 -0.60 -4.02 0.85
N GLN A 54 -0.55 -4.88 -0.15
CA GLN A 54 -1.51 -4.93 -1.25
C GLN A 54 -2.41 -6.14 -1.04
N LEU A 55 -3.72 -5.91 -0.97
CA LEU A 55 -4.73 -6.91 -0.70
C LEU A 55 -5.55 -7.17 -1.95
N LYS A 56 -5.94 -8.44 -2.15
CA LYS A 56 -6.98 -8.80 -3.12
C LYS A 56 -8.36 -8.54 -2.49
N ALA A 57 -9.41 -8.64 -3.30
CA ALA A 57 -10.79 -8.51 -2.86
C ALA A 57 -11.21 -9.49 -1.73
N ASP A 58 -10.47 -10.60 -1.53
CA ASP A 58 -10.69 -11.56 -0.45
C ASP A 58 -9.96 -11.20 0.85
N GLY A 59 -9.33 -10.02 0.93
CA GLY A 59 -8.56 -9.57 2.10
C GLY A 59 -7.18 -10.22 2.25
N LYS A 60 -6.81 -11.15 1.37
CA LYS A 60 -5.49 -11.80 1.39
C LYS A 60 -4.44 -10.96 0.67
N LEU A 61 -3.18 -11.13 1.05
CA LEU A 61 -2.07 -10.47 0.36
C LEU A 61 -2.07 -10.82 -1.14
N ASP A 62 -1.74 -9.84 -1.98
CA ASP A 62 -1.47 -10.08 -3.40
C ASP A 62 -0.20 -10.94 -3.51
N PRO A 63 -0.30 -12.20 -3.99
CA PRO A 63 0.86 -13.10 -4.06
C PRO A 63 1.96 -12.60 -5.00
N LYS A 64 1.64 -11.71 -5.96
CA LYS A 64 2.62 -11.17 -6.90
C LYS A 64 3.42 -10.02 -6.28
N ASN A 65 2.76 -9.16 -5.52
CA ASN A 65 3.37 -7.98 -4.91
C ASN A 65 2.73 -7.72 -3.54
N PRO A 66 3.04 -8.50 -2.49
CA PRO A 66 2.32 -8.43 -1.22
C PRO A 66 2.52 -7.11 -0.48
N VAL A 67 3.61 -6.40 -0.77
CA VAL A 67 3.95 -5.10 -0.17
C VAL A 67 4.35 -4.13 -1.27
N VAL A 68 3.99 -2.87 -1.08
CA VAL A 68 4.31 -1.75 -1.94
C VAL A 68 4.98 -0.64 -1.14
N ALA A 69 5.95 0.06 -1.74
CA ALA A 69 6.47 1.32 -1.19
C ALA A 69 6.40 2.49 -2.17
N TYR A 70 6.07 3.67 -1.65
CA TYR A 70 5.97 4.91 -2.42
C TYR A 70 6.34 6.13 -1.58
N TRP A 71 6.87 7.16 -2.23
CA TRP A 71 7.10 8.47 -1.66
C TRP A 71 5.78 9.20 -1.43
N VAL A 72 5.61 9.79 -0.25
CA VAL A 72 4.62 10.82 0.02
C VAL A 72 5.38 12.12 0.22
N ARG A 73 5.14 13.10 -0.67
CA ARG A 73 5.80 14.40 -0.57
C ARG A 73 5.01 15.29 0.37
N HIS A 74 5.71 15.90 1.30
CA HIS A 74 5.14 16.93 2.16
C HIS A 74 5.64 18.27 1.63
N ALA A 75 4.75 19.10 1.10
CA ALA A 75 5.09 20.48 0.74
C ALA A 75 5.49 21.25 2.01
N LYS A 76 6.31 22.29 1.85
CA LYS A 76 6.66 23.20 2.97
C LYS A 76 5.41 23.85 3.62
N ASP A 77 4.29 23.86 2.89
CA ASP A 77 3.05 24.55 3.27
C ASP A 77 1.94 23.57 3.69
N GLY A 78 2.30 22.30 3.98
CA GLY A 78 1.38 21.31 4.56
C GLY A 78 0.50 20.54 3.57
N GLN A 79 0.52 20.87 2.28
CA GLN A 79 -0.17 20.08 1.26
C GLN A 79 0.61 18.78 0.95
N LYS A 80 -0.08 17.63 0.99
CA LYS A 80 0.48 16.33 0.58
C LYS A 80 0.50 16.28 -0.95
N GLU A 81 1.67 16.07 -1.54
CA GLU A 81 1.87 15.97 -2.99
C GLU A 81 2.24 14.54 -3.44
N ASP A 82 1.96 14.27 -4.71
CA ASP A 82 2.32 13.13 -5.57
C ASP A 82 2.92 11.87 -4.94
N LEU A 83 2.23 10.75 -5.18
CA LEU A 83 2.74 9.42 -4.93
C LEU A 83 3.74 9.03 -6.02
N ARG A 84 5.01 8.80 -5.64
CA ARG A 84 6.02 8.26 -6.57
C ARG A 84 6.53 6.91 -6.07
N TRP A 85 6.51 5.91 -6.93
CA TRP A 85 7.09 4.59 -6.63
C TRP A 85 8.58 4.68 -6.25
N VAL A 86 8.97 3.89 -5.26
CA VAL A 86 10.38 3.81 -4.84
C VAL A 86 11.16 2.93 -5.81
N GLU A 87 12.25 3.46 -6.34
CA GLU A 87 13.19 2.67 -7.15
C GLU A 87 13.94 1.66 -6.28
N LYS A 88 14.00 0.40 -6.73
CA LYS A 88 14.56 -0.75 -5.99
C LYS A 88 16.02 -0.60 -5.55
N SER A 89 16.76 0.35 -6.14
CA SER A 89 18.21 0.49 -6.00
C SER A 89 18.66 1.48 -4.92
N PHE A 90 17.74 2.16 -4.23
CA PHE A 90 18.07 3.08 -3.14
C PHE A 90 17.97 2.42 -1.75
N ALA A 91 18.39 3.13 -0.70
CA ALA A 91 18.30 2.68 0.70
C ALA A 91 16.87 2.29 1.14
N TYR A 92 15.85 2.74 0.42
CA TYR A 92 14.43 2.45 0.68
C TYR A 92 13.88 1.30 -0.19
N GLY A 93 14.71 0.72 -1.06
CA GLY A 93 14.35 -0.48 -1.81
C GLY A 93 14.14 -1.68 -0.89
N PHE A 94 13.38 -2.65 -1.36
CA PHE A 94 13.10 -3.88 -0.62
C PHE A 94 12.80 -5.04 -1.58
N LYS A 95 12.89 -6.25 -1.05
CA LYS A 95 12.39 -7.49 -1.66
C LYS A 95 11.31 -8.06 -0.74
N THR A 96 10.35 -8.75 -1.34
CA THR A 96 9.29 -9.44 -0.61
C THR A 96 9.30 -10.93 -0.93
N LYS A 97 9.04 -11.75 0.08
CA LYS A 97 8.80 -13.19 -0.08
C LYS A 97 7.44 -13.54 0.51
N TYR A 98 6.47 -13.82 -0.35
CA TYR A 98 5.13 -14.26 0.07
C TYR A 98 5.12 -15.74 0.49
N ASN A 99 4.37 -16.05 1.55
CA ASN A 99 4.09 -17.40 2.03
C ASN A 99 2.59 -17.70 1.88
N ALA A 100 2.24 -18.49 0.86
CA ALA A 100 0.86 -18.81 0.55
C ALA A 100 0.13 -19.64 1.62
N LYS A 101 0.86 -20.46 2.39
CA LYS A 101 0.26 -21.33 3.41
C LYS A 101 -0.22 -20.53 4.62
N MET A 102 0.58 -19.55 5.04
CA MET A 102 0.29 -18.71 6.20
C MET A 102 -0.35 -17.38 5.83
N ASN A 103 -0.41 -17.04 4.54
CA ASN A 103 -0.82 -15.73 4.04
C ASN A 103 0.00 -14.58 4.69
N THR A 104 1.31 -14.79 4.80
CA THR A 104 2.27 -13.83 5.35
C THR A 104 3.30 -13.42 4.30
N ALA A 105 4.09 -12.38 4.56
CA ALA A 105 5.21 -12.01 3.71
C ALA A 105 6.42 -11.57 4.54
N ASP A 106 7.63 -11.92 4.09
CA ASP A 106 8.85 -11.35 4.64
C ASP A 106 9.30 -10.16 3.79
N ILE A 107 9.73 -9.08 4.43
CA ILE A 107 10.37 -7.92 3.80
C ILE A 107 11.87 -7.95 4.10
N ASP A 108 12.68 -7.92 3.04
CA ASP A 108 14.13 -7.78 3.11
C ASP A 108 14.53 -6.41 2.55
N MET A 109 15.02 -5.53 3.42
CA MET A 109 15.32 -4.14 3.11
C MET A 109 16.71 -4.02 2.45
N VAL A 110 16.85 -3.11 1.47
CA VAL A 110 18.17 -2.78 0.91
C VAL A 110 19.05 -2.08 1.95
N ALA A 111 18.46 -1.21 2.78
CA ALA A 111 19.12 -0.72 3.98
C ALA A 111 19.38 -1.89 4.93
N LYS A 112 20.63 -2.03 5.39
CA LYS A 112 21.06 -3.06 6.34
C LYS A 112 20.52 -2.79 7.74
N ILE A 113 19.23 -2.95 7.93
CA ILE A 113 18.60 -2.88 9.26
C ILE A 113 19.00 -4.07 10.13
N ASN A 114 19.55 -5.15 9.54
CA ASN A 114 19.97 -6.37 10.24
C ASN A 114 18.85 -6.98 11.12
N ARG A 115 17.60 -6.83 10.67
CA ARG A 115 16.39 -7.36 11.27
C ARG A 115 15.51 -7.91 10.16
N LYS A 116 14.85 -9.04 10.42
CA LYS A 116 13.77 -9.52 9.54
C LYS A 116 12.52 -8.71 9.86
N ILE A 117 11.76 -8.35 8.83
CA ILE A 117 10.42 -7.77 8.99
C ILE A 117 9.43 -8.80 8.45
N ASN A 118 8.55 -9.31 9.31
CA ASN A 118 7.50 -10.24 8.93
C ASN A 118 6.16 -9.50 8.89
N VAL A 119 5.41 -9.71 7.82
CA VAL A 119 4.07 -9.15 7.63
C VAL A 119 3.06 -10.24 7.87
N GLN A 120 2.18 -10.03 8.85
CA GLN A 120 1.14 -10.97 9.23
C GLN A 120 -0.14 -10.27 9.69
N GLU A 121 -1.27 -10.95 9.53
CA GLU A 121 -2.57 -10.45 9.99
C GLU A 121 -2.72 -10.69 11.50
N VAL A 122 -3.07 -9.62 12.21
CA VAL A 122 -3.32 -9.61 13.64
C VAL A 122 -4.64 -8.90 13.87
N GLN A 123 -5.63 -9.61 14.43
CA GLN A 123 -6.96 -9.04 14.72
C GLN A 123 -7.64 -8.35 13.53
N GLY A 124 -7.45 -8.89 12.31
CA GLY A 124 -8.06 -8.37 11.09
C GLY A 124 -7.26 -7.27 10.38
N GLU A 125 -6.07 -6.91 10.88
CA GLU A 125 -5.19 -5.93 10.25
C GLU A 125 -3.80 -6.51 10.02
N TYR A 126 -3.21 -6.28 8.86
CA TYR A 126 -1.80 -6.64 8.65
C TYR A 126 -0.86 -5.73 9.45
N ARG A 127 0.10 -6.33 10.13
CA ARG A 127 1.14 -5.62 10.89
C ARG A 127 2.52 -6.09 10.42
N ALA A 128 3.48 -5.17 10.46
CA ALA A 128 4.88 -5.48 10.22
C ALA A 128 5.56 -5.73 11.58
N GLU A 129 5.94 -6.97 11.86
CA GLU A 129 6.63 -7.37 13.08
C GLU A 129 8.14 -7.43 12.86
N THR A 130 8.90 -6.90 13.81
CA THR A 130 10.35 -7.00 13.85
C THR A 130 10.86 -7.02 15.29
N ILE A 131 12.18 -7.13 15.47
CA ILE A 131 12.80 -7.00 16.79
C ILE A 131 13.24 -5.54 16.98
N ILE A 132 12.72 -4.91 18.03
CA ILE A 132 13.09 -3.57 18.50
C ILE A 132 13.51 -3.68 19.96
N ASP A 133 14.75 -3.30 20.27
CA ASP A 133 15.32 -3.37 21.63
C ASP A 133 15.26 -4.79 22.23
N GLY A 134 15.55 -5.78 21.39
CA GLY A 134 15.56 -7.20 21.77
C GLY A 134 14.18 -7.83 21.95
N GLN A 135 13.09 -7.09 21.74
CA GLN A 135 11.72 -7.60 21.90
C GLN A 135 10.95 -7.55 20.59
N SER A 136 9.97 -8.44 20.45
CA SER A 136 9.07 -8.41 19.29
C SER A 136 8.16 -7.19 19.36
N ALA A 137 8.11 -6.42 18.29
CA ALA A 137 7.32 -5.21 18.17
C ALA A 137 6.71 -5.05 16.78
N TYR A 138 5.50 -4.51 16.73
CA TYR A 138 4.90 -3.99 15.50
C TYR A 138 5.60 -2.69 15.12
N LEU A 139 6.36 -2.73 14.04
CA LEU A 139 7.09 -1.60 13.49
C LEU A 139 6.12 -0.55 12.95
N GLU A 140 6.29 0.70 13.38
CA GLU A 140 5.49 1.84 12.91
C GLU A 140 6.34 2.81 12.07
N LYS A 141 7.60 3.01 12.46
CA LYS A 141 8.49 3.98 11.82
C LYS A 141 9.94 3.55 11.87
N ILE A 142 10.65 3.75 10.75
CA ILE A 142 12.11 3.80 10.72
C ILE A 142 12.52 5.24 10.42
N PHE A 143 13.41 5.82 11.22
CA PHE A 143 14.08 7.08 10.88
C PHE A 143 15.50 6.81 10.42
N ILE A 144 15.88 7.38 9.29
CA ILE A 144 17.23 7.23 8.71
C ILE A 144 17.95 8.58 8.73
N SER A 145 19.07 8.63 9.43
CA SER A 145 20.00 9.74 9.37
C SER A 145 21.12 9.43 8.38
N SER A 146 21.31 10.30 7.38
CA SER A 146 22.38 10.15 6.39
C SER A 146 23.08 11.46 6.06
N LYS A 147 24.33 11.37 5.62
CA LYS A 147 25.11 12.46 5.00
C LYS A 147 25.37 12.15 3.52
N GLY A 148 25.80 13.16 2.76
CA GLY A 148 25.98 13.04 1.31
C GLY A 148 24.68 13.21 0.51
N LYS A 149 24.78 12.98 -0.81
CA LYS A 149 23.69 13.09 -1.81
C LYS A 149 23.85 12.03 -2.89
N GLY A 150 22.75 11.49 -3.41
CA GLY A 150 22.78 10.51 -4.51
C GLY A 150 23.59 9.26 -4.15
N MET A 151 24.53 8.88 -5.00
CA MET A 151 25.38 7.69 -4.79
C MET A 151 26.39 7.82 -3.65
N SER A 152 26.68 9.03 -3.15
CA SER A 152 27.58 9.24 -1.99
C SER A 152 26.84 9.26 -0.64
N THR A 153 25.62 8.73 -0.60
CA THR A 153 24.80 8.70 0.62
C THR A 153 25.34 7.67 1.60
N GLU A 154 25.82 8.14 2.75
CA GLU A 154 26.26 7.30 3.86
C GLU A 154 25.23 7.35 4.99
N ILE A 155 24.74 6.20 5.42
CA ILE A 155 23.83 6.09 6.58
C ILE A 155 24.66 6.22 7.86
N ILE A 156 24.33 7.19 8.71
CA ILE A 156 25.02 7.47 9.97
C ILE A 156 24.43 6.63 11.10
N TYR A 157 23.10 6.59 11.18
CA TYR A 157 22.34 5.77 12.13
C TYR A 157 20.91 5.56 11.65
N MET A 158 20.24 4.58 12.25
CA MET A 158 18.82 4.34 12.10
C MET A 158 18.15 4.26 13.47
N GLU A 159 16.88 4.63 13.51
CA GLU A 159 16.02 4.52 14.69
C GLU A 159 14.75 3.77 14.31
N LEU A 160 14.39 2.76 15.08
CA LEU A 160 13.17 1.97 14.93
C LEU A 160 12.22 2.37 16.04
N PHE A 161 10.95 2.55 15.69
CA PHE A 161 9.86 2.86 16.59
C PHE A 161 8.72 1.87 16.32
N GLY A 162 8.11 1.38 17.38
CA GLY A 162 6.98 0.47 17.27
C GLY A 162 6.28 0.25 18.59
N LYS A 163 5.38 -0.74 18.59
CA LYS A 163 4.60 -1.17 19.75
C LYS A 163 4.94 -2.60 20.09
N ASP A 164 5.25 -2.86 21.35
CA ASP A 164 5.50 -4.20 21.87
C ASP A 164 4.32 -5.14 21.56
N VAL A 165 4.59 -6.33 21.03
CA VAL A 165 3.52 -7.26 20.61
C VAL A 165 2.69 -7.77 21.80
N GLN A 166 3.28 -7.88 22.99
CA GLN A 166 2.60 -8.45 24.16
C GLN A 166 1.89 -7.38 24.98
N THR A 167 2.53 -6.24 25.18
CA THR A 167 2.08 -5.20 26.11
C THR A 167 1.42 -4.00 25.40
N GLY A 168 1.71 -3.79 24.11
CA GLY A 168 1.28 -2.61 23.38
C GLY A 168 2.00 -1.31 23.79
N GLU A 169 3.04 -1.39 24.62
CA GLU A 169 3.85 -0.24 25.02
C GLU A 169 4.79 0.21 23.89
N ASP A 170 5.20 1.48 23.94
CA ASP A 170 6.16 2.02 22.97
C ASP A 170 7.53 1.34 23.08
N ARG A 171 8.08 0.98 21.92
CA ARG A 171 9.44 0.44 21.77
C ARG A 171 10.26 1.32 20.86
N TYR A 172 11.53 1.47 21.21
CA TYR A 172 12.49 2.30 20.50
C TYR A 172 13.88 1.65 20.49
N GLU A 173 14.55 1.68 19.34
CA GLU A 173 15.94 1.25 19.22
C GLU A 173 16.70 2.19 18.29
N LYS A 174 17.93 2.55 18.64
CA LYS A 174 18.85 3.31 17.79
C LYS A 174 20.15 2.55 17.58
N PHE A 175 20.57 2.41 16.34
CA PHE A 175 21.81 1.70 16.00
C PHE A 175 22.50 2.27 14.76
N LYS A 176 23.77 1.87 14.58
CA LYS A 176 24.54 2.14 13.35
C LYS A 176 24.58 0.86 12.51
N PRO A 177 24.19 0.90 11.23
CA PRO A 177 24.18 -0.26 10.34
C PRO A 177 25.57 -0.72 9.89
#